data_AF-A0A8J3TH37-F1
#
_entry.id   AF-A0A8J3TH37-F1
#
_cell.length_a   1.000
_cell.length_b   1.000
_cell.length_c   1.000
_cell.angle_alpha   90.00
_cell.angle_beta   90.00
_cell.angle_gamma   90.00
#
_symmetry.space_group_name_H-M   'P 1'
#
loop_
_entity.id
_entity.type
_entity.pdbx_description
1 polymer ?
#
loop_
_entity_poly.entity_id
_entity_poly.type
_entity_poly.pdbx_seq_one_letter_code
_entity_poly.pdbx_strand_id
1 'polypeptide(L)'
;MSRPLGAITRGTTGPNRLRRVDNWIAVHLGGRLRGADDPLVVDLGYGASPVTAVELRSRLARVRPDVRVVGLEIDPSRVAAAQPMADPPGLQFRRGGFELAGLRPVVVRAMNVLRQYDESEVEGAWAAMRHRLAPGGVLVEGTCDELGRLAAWVALDADGPLSLTLAAALSTLDTPATLAERLPKALIHRNVPGEPVHALIRALDEAWRANAPYSSFGPRQRWRRSVEAVRAAGWPVLNRPSRWRLGEISVPWSAVSPASPSGS
;
A
#
# COMPACT_ATOMS: atom_id res chain seq x y z
N MET A 1 -23.34 -17.52 11.81
CA MET A 1 -22.10 -16.98 11.20
C MET A 1 -22.39 -15.55 10.78
N SER A 2 -21.62 -14.57 11.26
CA SER A 2 -21.81 -13.15 10.91
C SER A 2 -21.41 -12.87 9.45
N ARG A 3 -22.07 -11.91 8.81
CA ARG A 3 -21.74 -11.46 7.45
C ARG A 3 -20.41 -10.68 7.48
N PRO A 4 -19.44 -10.97 6.59
CA PRO A 4 -18.20 -10.20 6.50
C PRO A 4 -18.48 -8.72 6.20
N LEU A 5 -17.68 -7.81 6.79
CA LEU A 5 -17.79 -6.38 6.55
C LEU A 5 -17.00 -5.99 5.29
N GLY A 6 -17.70 -5.46 4.28
CA GLY A 6 -17.11 -4.91 3.07
C GLY A 6 -17.75 -5.41 1.78
N ALA A 7 -17.13 -5.09 0.65
CA ALA A 7 -17.59 -5.41 -0.70
C ALA A 7 -16.57 -6.29 -1.44
N ILE A 8 -17.07 -7.04 -2.42
CA ILE A 8 -16.24 -7.90 -3.28
C ILE A 8 -15.34 -7.02 -4.15
N THR A 9 -14.04 -7.33 -4.19
CA THR A 9 -13.09 -6.64 -5.06
C THR A 9 -13.35 -6.96 -6.54
N ARG A 10 -13.40 -5.93 -7.39
CA ARG A 10 -13.40 -6.06 -8.86
C ARG A 10 -11.99 -5.79 -9.39
N GLY A 11 -11.36 -6.77 -10.04
CA GLY A 11 -10.05 -6.58 -10.66
C GLY A 11 -9.31 -7.87 -11.00
N THR A 12 -8.34 -7.76 -11.89
CA THR A 12 -7.47 -8.87 -12.32
C THR A 12 -6.32 -9.06 -11.32
N THR A 13 -6.20 -10.27 -10.78
CA THR A 13 -5.08 -10.66 -9.90
C THR A 13 -3.96 -11.23 -10.76
N GLY A 14 -2.95 -10.40 -11.06
CA GLY A 14 -1.75 -10.78 -11.80
C GLY A 14 -0.57 -11.12 -10.88
N PRO A 15 0.28 -12.11 -11.23
CA PRO A 15 1.52 -12.39 -10.50
C PRO A 15 2.40 -11.15 -10.36
N ASN A 16 3.07 -11.02 -9.21
CA ASN A 16 4.01 -9.96 -8.87
C ASN A 16 3.48 -8.51 -8.91
N ARG A 17 2.18 -8.30 -9.10
CA ARG A 17 1.62 -6.93 -9.13
C ARG A 17 1.80 -6.17 -7.82
N LEU A 18 1.83 -6.88 -6.67
CA LEU A 18 2.04 -6.28 -5.35
C LEU A 18 3.49 -6.31 -4.88
N ARG A 19 4.44 -6.74 -5.71
CA ARG A 19 5.86 -6.91 -5.34
C ARG A 19 6.48 -5.66 -4.70
N ARG A 20 6.08 -4.46 -5.13
CA ARG A 20 6.60 -3.19 -4.59
C ARG A 20 6.20 -2.99 -3.13
N VAL A 21 4.91 -3.11 -2.83
CA VAL A 21 4.41 -2.98 -1.46
C VAL A 21 4.89 -4.14 -0.59
N ASP A 22 5.02 -5.35 -1.13
CA ASP A 22 5.55 -6.49 -0.36
C ASP A 22 7.01 -6.28 0.05
N ASN A 23 7.84 -5.79 -0.87
CA ASN A 23 9.23 -5.45 -0.57
C ASN A 23 9.32 -4.26 0.39
N TRP A 24 8.39 -3.31 0.30
CA TRP A 24 8.29 -2.21 1.25
C TRP A 24 7.95 -2.74 2.66
N ILE A 25 6.95 -3.63 2.79
CA ILE A 25 6.58 -4.28 4.06
C ILE A 25 7.79 -5.03 4.63
N ALA A 26 8.46 -5.86 3.82
CA ALA A 26 9.63 -6.63 4.26
C ALA A 26 10.76 -5.74 4.81
N VAL A 27 11.00 -4.58 4.19
CA VAL A 27 12.08 -3.66 4.58
C VAL A 27 11.68 -2.77 5.75
N HIS A 28 10.49 -2.16 5.72
CA HIS A 28 10.05 -1.16 6.70
C HIS A 28 9.38 -1.76 7.93
N LEU A 29 8.71 -2.91 7.77
CA LEU A 29 8.01 -3.61 8.85
C LEU A 29 8.74 -4.88 9.28
N GLY A 30 9.88 -5.23 8.66
CA GLY A 30 10.63 -6.43 9.00
C GLY A 30 11.13 -6.50 10.44
N GLY A 31 11.44 -5.35 11.06
CA GLY A 31 11.76 -5.29 12.50
C GLY A 31 10.55 -5.68 13.37
N ARG A 32 9.36 -5.16 13.06
CA ARG A 32 8.11 -5.51 13.74
C ARG A 32 7.78 -6.99 13.55
N LEU A 33 7.92 -7.49 12.32
CA LEU A 33 7.71 -8.91 12.02
C LEU A 33 8.67 -9.79 12.82
N ARG A 34 9.97 -9.46 12.92
CA ARG A 34 10.93 -10.24 13.70
C ARG A 34 10.68 -10.18 15.21
N GLY A 35 10.19 -9.05 15.72
CA GLY A 35 9.97 -8.84 17.15
C GLY A 35 8.61 -9.30 17.69
N ALA A 36 7.67 -9.70 16.84
CA ALA A 36 6.35 -10.13 17.30
C ALA A 36 6.38 -11.49 18.03
N ASP A 37 5.56 -11.71 19.04
CA ASP A 37 5.40 -13.08 19.56
C ASP A 37 4.62 -13.95 18.57
N ASP A 38 3.57 -13.37 17.97
CA ASP A 38 2.77 -13.97 16.91
C ASP A 38 2.92 -13.19 15.58
N PRO A 39 3.70 -13.69 14.59
CA PRO A 39 3.97 -13.01 13.32
C PRO A 39 2.83 -13.18 12.31
N LEU A 40 1.61 -12.88 12.75
CA LEU A 40 0.44 -13.00 11.91
C LEU A 40 0.31 -11.81 10.96
N VAL A 41 0.18 -12.10 9.68
CA VAL A 41 -0.05 -11.14 8.60
C VAL A 41 -1.36 -11.48 7.91
N VAL A 42 -2.15 -10.45 7.59
CA VAL A 42 -3.40 -10.60 6.83
C VAL A 42 -3.25 -9.94 5.46
N ASP A 43 -3.59 -10.68 4.41
CA ASP A 43 -3.86 -10.13 3.08
C ASP A 43 -5.36 -10.00 2.90
N LEU A 44 -5.89 -8.78 2.95
CA LEU A 44 -7.32 -8.51 2.87
C LEU A 44 -7.74 -8.24 1.42
N GLY A 45 -8.73 -9.00 0.95
CA GLY A 45 -9.32 -8.83 -0.37
C GLY A 45 -8.39 -9.29 -1.50
N TYR A 46 -7.85 -10.51 -1.39
CA TYR A 46 -6.88 -11.03 -2.37
C TYR A 46 -7.45 -11.18 -3.80
N GLY A 47 -8.76 -11.10 -3.99
CA GLY A 47 -9.39 -11.07 -5.31
C GLY A 47 -9.61 -12.45 -5.93
N ALA A 48 -9.69 -12.51 -7.26
CA ALA A 48 -10.09 -13.73 -7.98
C ALA A 48 -9.07 -14.89 -7.85
N SER A 49 -7.79 -14.59 -7.65
CA SER A 49 -6.72 -15.57 -7.43
C SER A 49 -5.98 -15.27 -6.13
N PRO A 50 -5.63 -16.30 -5.33
CA PRO A 50 -4.90 -16.13 -4.07
C PRO A 50 -3.41 -15.82 -4.24
N VAL A 51 -2.93 -15.65 -5.48
CA VAL A 51 -1.49 -15.50 -5.80
C VAL A 51 -0.82 -14.38 -5.00
N THR A 52 -1.54 -13.30 -4.71
CA THR A 52 -0.99 -12.18 -3.93
C THR A 52 -0.66 -12.58 -2.49
N ALA A 53 -1.47 -13.44 -1.85
CA ALA A 53 -1.22 -13.92 -0.50
C ALA A 53 -0.07 -14.95 -0.47
N VAL A 54 -0.02 -15.84 -1.48
CA VAL A 54 1.08 -16.81 -1.67
C VAL A 54 2.42 -16.08 -1.80
N GLU A 55 2.46 -15.07 -2.66
CA GLU A 55 3.66 -14.26 -2.89
C GLU A 55 4.08 -13.45 -1.66
N LEU A 56 3.11 -12.88 -0.95
CA LEU A 56 3.38 -12.18 0.31
C LEU A 56 4.04 -13.12 1.32
N ARG A 57 3.48 -14.31 1.53
CA ARG A 57 4.06 -15.32 2.42
C ARG A 57 5.48 -15.66 2.01
N SER A 58 5.70 -15.97 0.72
CA SER A 58 7.02 -16.35 0.21
C SER A 58 8.08 -15.27 0.46
N ARG A 59 7.71 -14.00 0.33
CA ARG A 59 8.60 -12.87 0.61
C ARG A 59 8.87 -12.71 2.10
N LEU A 60 7.83 -12.73 2.92
CA LEU A 60 7.96 -12.50 4.36
C LEU A 60 8.65 -13.66 5.08
N ALA A 61 8.56 -14.89 4.56
CA ALA A 61 9.30 -16.04 5.10
C ALA A 61 10.82 -15.85 5.07
N ARG A 62 11.34 -14.99 4.17
CA ARG A 62 12.77 -14.59 4.15
C ARG A 62 13.14 -13.60 5.24
N VAL A 63 12.15 -12.90 5.81
CA VAL A 63 12.32 -11.94 6.91
C VAL A 63 12.12 -12.63 8.25
N ARG A 64 11.11 -13.51 8.32
CA ARG A 64 10.75 -14.31 9.49
C ARG A 64 10.23 -15.68 9.04
N PRO A 65 10.95 -16.79 9.29
CA PRO A 65 10.61 -18.11 8.75
C PRO A 65 9.24 -18.67 9.17
N ASP A 66 8.79 -18.39 10.39
CA ASP A 66 7.52 -18.84 10.99
C ASP A 66 6.35 -17.87 10.75
N VAL A 67 6.50 -16.90 9.84
CA VAL A 67 5.42 -15.96 9.50
C VAL A 67 4.17 -16.70 9.04
N ARG A 68 3.02 -16.32 9.58
CA ARG A 68 1.71 -16.85 9.17
C ARG A 68 1.00 -15.81 8.34
N VAL A 69 0.59 -16.15 7.13
CA VAL A 69 -0.23 -15.29 6.27
C VAL A 69 -1.63 -15.88 6.18
N VAL A 70 -2.64 -15.04 6.44
CA VAL A 70 -4.03 -15.38 6.19
C VAL A 70 -4.57 -14.50 5.07
N GLY A 71 -4.93 -15.11 3.94
CA GLY A 71 -5.70 -14.45 2.90
C GLY A 71 -7.17 -14.39 3.29
N LEU A 72 -7.73 -13.19 3.36
CA LEU A 72 -9.15 -12.96 3.63
C LEU A 72 -9.87 -12.51 2.38
N GLU A 73 -11.03 -13.11 2.12
CA GLU A 73 -11.94 -12.72 1.03
C GLU A 73 -13.40 -12.87 1.47
N ILE A 74 -14.28 -12.01 0.96
CA ILE A 74 -15.69 -11.97 1.37
C ILE A 74 -16.50 -13.02 0.63
N ASP A 75 -16.13 -13.29 -0.63
CA ASP A 75 -16.76 -14.27 -1.51
C ASP A 75 -16.36 -15.71 -1.11
N PRO A 76 -17.30 -16.52 -0.61
CA PRO A 76 -17.01 -17.89 -0.19
C PRO A 76 -16.52 -18.79 -1.33
N SER A 77 -16.93 -18.52 -2.58
CA SER A 77 -16.49 -19.30 -3.75
C SER A 77 -15.01 -19.05 -4.05
N ARG A 78 -14.55 -17.79 -3.91
CA ARG A 78 -13.12 -17.45 -4.02
C ARG A 78 -12.29 -18.03 -2.88
N VAL A 79 -12.87 -18.11 -1.68
CA VAL A 79 -12.23 -18.79 -0.53
C VAL A 79 -12.08 -20.28 -0.79
N ALA A 80 -13.12 -20.96 -1.28
CA ALA A 80 -13.07 -22.37 -1.63
C ALA A 80 -12.04 -22.63 -2.74
N ALA A 81 -12.02 -21.80 -3.79
CA ALA A 81 -11.07 -21.92 -4.90
C ALA A 81 -9.61 -21.67 -4.48
N ALA A 82 -9.37 -20.95 -3.38
CA ALA A 82 -8.04 -20.69 -2.87
C ALA A 82 -7.47 -21.84 -2.01
N GLN A 83 -8.33 -22.70 -1.43
CA GLN A 83 -7.89 -23.74 -0.50
C GLN A 83 -6.81 -24.70 -1.03
N PRO A 84 -6.80 -25.11 -2.32
CA PRO A 84 -5.71 -25.94 -2.85
C PRO A 84 -4.32 -25.30 -2.76
N MET A 85 -4.22 -23.98 -2.59
CA MET A 85 -2.96 -23.25 -2.42
C MET A 85 -2.58 -23.05 -0.94
N ALA A 86 -3.39 -23.52 0.01
CA ALA A 86 -3.10 -23.40 1.43
C ALA A 86 -1.89 -24.28 1.82
N ASP A 87 -1.09 -23.79 2.76
CA ASP A 87 0.06 -24.49 3.32
C ASP A 87 0.11 -24.21 4.84
N PRO A 88 -0.80 -24.79 5.64
CA PRO A 88 -0.86 -24.51 7.07
C PRO A 88 0.39 -25.02 7.82
N PRO A 89 0.86 -24.31 8.86
CA PRO A 89 0.25 -23.10 9.42
C PRO A 89 0.64 -21.80 8.70
N GLY A 90 1.57 -21.85 7.74
CA GLY A 90 2.21 -20.67 7.13
C GLY A 90 1.32 -19.87 6.17
N LEU A 91 0.38 -20.54 5.49
CA LEU A 91 -0.58 -19.89 4.60
C LEU A 91 -1.98 -20.52 4.74
N GLN A 92 -2.98 -19.68 5.01
CA GLN A 92 -4.37 -20.12 5.15
C GLN A 92 -5.31 -19.14 4.44
N PHE A 93 -6.48 -19.62 4.01
CA PHE A 93 -7.52 -18.81 3.39
C PHE A 93 -8.81 -18.91 4.19
N ARG A 94 -9.38 -17.75 4.55
CA ARG A 94 -10.58 -17.68 5.39
C ARG A 94 -11.54 -16.63 4.84
N ARG A 95 -12.83 -16.86 5.08
CA ARG A 95 -13.83 -15.83 4.82
C ARG A 95 -13.70 -14.71 5.85
N GLY A 96 -13.64 -13.47 5.41
CA GLY A 96 -13.53 -12.30 6.27
C GLY A 96 -13.45 -10.99 5.51
N GLY A 97 -13.74 -9.90 6.21
CA GLY A 97 -13.70 -8.53 5.73
C GLY A 97 -12.92 -7.62 6.68
N PHE A 98 -13.37 -6.38 6.87
CA PHE A 98 -12.71 -5.39 7.74
C PHE A 98 -12.61 -5.81 9.21
N GLU A 99 -13.45 -6.73 9.67
CA GLU A 99 -13.36 -7.35 11.01
C GLU A 99 -12.21 -8.37 11.14
N LEU A 100 -11.47 -8.60 10.05
CA LEU A 100 -10.32 -9.49 9.92
C LEU A 100 -10.60 -10.94 10.37
N ALA A 101 -11.85 -11.41 10.22
CA ALA A 101 -12.27 -12.74 10.69
C ALA A 101 -11.92 -13.01 12.17
N GLY A 102 -11.91 -11.96 13.00
CA GLY A 102 -11.56 -12.05 14.41
C GLY A 102 -10.05 -12.17 14.70
N LEU A 103 -9.20 -12.03 13.69
CA LEU A 103 -7.74 -12.09 13.86
C LEU A 103 -7.17 -10.83 14.51
N ARG A 104 -5.91 -10.94 14.96
CA ARG A 104 -5.10 -9.88 15.56
C ARG A 104 -3.70 -9.79 14.91
N PRO A 105 -3.59 -9.35 13.64
CA PRO A 105 -2.31 -9.38 12.92
C PRO A 105 -1.38 -8.23 13.30
N VAL A 106 -0.07 -8.45 13.14
CA VAL A 106 0.96 -7.41 13.22
C VAL A 106 1.09 -6.62 11.92
N VAL A 107 0.64 -7.17 10.79
CA VAL A 107 0.54 -6.46 9.50
C VAL A 107 -0.76 -6.82 8.80
N VAL A 108 -1.49 -5.81 8.33
CA VAL A 108 -2.59 -5.98 7.36
C VAL A 108 -2.17 -5.33 6.05
N ARG A 109 -2.27 -6.05 4.93
CA ARG A 109 -2.15 -5.50 3.58
C ARG A 109 -3.54 -5.47 2.95
N ALA A 110 -4.01 -4.30 2.53
CA ALA A 110 -5.31 -4.10 1.89
C ALA A 110 -5.14 -3.30 0.59
N MET A 111 -4.73 -3.97 -0.49
CA MET A 111 -4.46 -3.32 -1.77
C MET A 111 -5.65 -3.43 -2.73
N ASN A 112 -6.03 -2.31 -3.34
CA ASN A 112 -7.16 -2.15 -4.25
C ASN A 112 -8.53 -2.47 -3.63
N VAL A 113 -8.62 -2.59 -2.30
CA VAL A 113 -9.86 -2.93 -1.57
C VAL A 113 -10.82 -1.75 -1.54
N LEU A 114 -10.34 -0.56 -1.17
CA LEU A 114 -11.19 0.61 -0.95
C LEU A 114 -11.49 1.43 -2.22
N ARG A 115 -11.03 1.01 -3.40
CA ARG A 115 -11.14 1.82 -4.64
C ARG A 115 -12.59 2.18 -5.01
N GLN A 116 -13.54 1.33 -4.64
CA GLN A 116 -14.94 1.47 -5.03
C GLN A 116 -15.85 2.01 -3.94
N TYR A 117 -15.28 2.26 -2.76
CA TYR A 117 -15.99 2.86 -1.66
C TYR A 117 -16.11 4.36 -1.90
N ASP A 118 -17.04 4.99 -1.20
CA ASP A 118 -17.10 6.43 -1.08
C ASP A 118 -15.95 6.93 -0.19
N GLU A 119 -15.50 8.15 -0.43
CA GLU A 119 -14.40 8.75 0.34
C GLU A 119 -14.73 8.82 1.84
N SER A 120 -15.99 9.10 2.18
CA SER A 120 -16.50 9.15 3.55
C SER A 120 -16.49 7.79 4.27
N GLU A 121 -16.46 6.67 3.54
CA GLU A 121 -16.42 5.33 4.12
C GLU A 121 -15.00 4.88 4.50
N VAL A 122 -13.97 5.56 3.97
CA VAL A 122 -12.57 5.15 4.15
C VAL A 122 -12.15 5.20 5.61
N GLU A 123 -12.53 6.24 6.35
CA GLU A 123 -12.18 6.38 7.77
C GLU A 123 -12.79 5.26 8.62
N GLY A 124 -14.06 4.92 8.38
CA GLY A 124 -14.74 3.81 9.06
C GLY A 124 -14.09 2.46 8.75
N ALA A 125 -13.73 2.20 7.49
CA ALA A 125 -13.02 0.98 7.10
C ALA A 125 -11.62 0.89 7.75
N TRP A 126 -10.87 2.00 7.76
CA TRP A 126 -9.59 2.07 8.46
C TRP A 126 -9.74 1.83 9.95
N ALA A 127 -10.71 2.45 10.62
CA ALA A 127 -10.96 2.24 12.05
C ALA A 127 -11.27 0.77 12.38
N ALA A 128 -12.14 0.13 11.59
CA ALA A 128 -12.50 -1.27 11.76
C ALA A 128 -11.27 -2.21 11.68
N MET A 129 -10.41 -2.01 10.68
CA MET A 129 -9.19 -2.81 10.53
C MET A 129 -8.14 -2.49 11.61
N ARG A 130 -7.91 -1.21 11.92
CA ARG A 130 -6.91 -0.77 12.92
C ARG A 130 -7.24 -1.27 14.32
N HIS A 131 -8.52 -1.31 14.70
CA HIS A 131 -8.96 -1.84 15.99
C HIS A 131 -8.65 -3.35 16.18
N ARG A 132 -8.35 -4.06 15.09
CA ARG A 132 -7.95 -5.47 15.14
C ARG A 132 -6.45 -5.67 15.16
N LEU A 133 -5.62 -4.65 14.96
CA LEU A 133 -4.17 -4.82 14.95
C LEU A 133 -3.66 -5.33 16.30
N ALA A 134 -2.64 -6.19 16.27
CA ALA A 134 -1.84 -6.48 17.45
C ALA A 134 -1.14 -5.20 17.96
N PRO A 135 -0.70 -5.14 19.23
CA PRO A 135 0.11 -4.01 19.71
C PRO A 135 1.30 -3.71 18.78
N GLY A 136 1.45 -2.46 18.36
CA GLY A 136 2.49 -2.03 17.42
C GLY A 136 2.29 -2.50 15.97
N GLY A 137 1.15 -3.11 15.65
CA GLY A 137 0.78 -3.57 14.32
C GLY A 137 0.52 -2.40 13.34
N VAL A 138 0.56 -2.72 12.04
CA VAL A 138 0.44 -1.72 10.96
C VAL A 138 -0.52 -2.20 9.88
N LEU A 139 -1.44 -1.33 9.47
CA LEU A 139 -2.24 -1.47 8.26
C LEU A 139 -1.52 -0.77 7.09
N VAL A 140 -1.42 -1.45 5.96
CA VAL A 140 -0.94 -0.90 4.68
C VAL A 140 -2.10 -0.97 3.68
N GLU A 141 -2.74 0.17 3.44
CA GLU A 141 -3.86 0.32 2.51
C GLU A 141 -3.40 1.08 1.28
N GLY A 142 -3.82 0.69 0.09
CA GLY A 142 -3.44 1.43 -1.10
C GLY A 142 -3.99 0.88 -2.39
N THR A 143 -3.46 1.38 -3.49
CA THR A 143 -3.86 1.02 -4.85
C THR A 143 -2.65 0.83 -5.74
N CYS A 144 -2.75 -0.12 -6.68
CA CYS A 144 -1.84 -0.27 -7.80
C CYS A 144 -2.59 -0.53 -9.11
N ASP A 145 -1.91 -0.29 -10.22
CA ASP A 145 -2.37 -0.73 -11.55
C ASP A 145 -2.32 -2.26 -11.69
N GLU A 146 -2.81 -2.76 -12.82
CA GLU A 146 -2.99 -4.18 -13.11
C GLU A 146 -1.65 -4.93 -13.09
N LEU A 147 -0.58 -4.27 -13.52
CA LEU A 147 0.77 -4.83 -13.63
C LEU A 147 1.66 -4.53 -12.41
N GLY A 148 1.23 -3.68 -11.47
CA GLY A 148 2.07 -3.24 -10.35
C GLY A 148 3.18 -2.27 -10.74
N ARG A 149 3.05 -1.59 -11.88
CA ARG A 149 3.99 -0.57 -12.34
C ARG A 149 3.79 0.73 -11.57
N LEU A 150 2.55 1.12 -11.29
CA LEU A 150 2.22 2.31 -10.52
C LEU A 150 1.48 1.90 -9.25
N ALA A 151 1.90 2.43 -8.11
CA ALA A 151 1.26 2.16 -6.85
C ALA A 151 1.39 3.33 -5.88
N ALA A 152 0.40 3.48 -5.01
CA ALA A 152 0.49 4.33 -3.83
C ALA A 152 -0.19 3.65 -2.64
N TRP A 153 0.37 3.82 -1.45
CA TRP A 153 -0.19 3.25 -0.23
C TRP A 153 0.06 4.14 0.99
N VAL A 154 -0.90 4.08 1.92
CA VAL A 154 -0.83 4.65 3.26
C VAL A 154 -0.42 3.56 4.24
N ALA A 155 0.52 3.87 5.13
CA ALA A 155 0.77 3.07 6.33
C ALA A 155 0.03 3.70 7.50
N LEU A 156 -0.69 2.91 8.29
CA LEU A 156 -1.45 3.33 9.45
C LEU A 156 -1.13 2.43 10.64
N ASP A 157 -1.10 3.00 11.85
CA ASP A 157 -1.04 2.25 13.10
C ASP A 157 -2.34 2.36 13.90
N ALA A 158 -2.29 2.03 15.19
CA ALA A 158 -3.45 2.13 16.07
C ALA A 158 -3.99 3.56 16.21
N ASP A 159 -3.14 4.58 16.05
CA ASP A 159 -3.51 5.98 16.25
C ASP A 159 -3.98 6.62 14.95
N GLY A 160 -3.37 6.28 13.82
CA GLY A 160 -3.82 6.80 12.54
C GLY A 160 -2.86 6.61 11.39
N PRO A 161 -3.08 7.33 10.28
CA PRO A 161 -2.18 7.32 9.14
C PRO A 161 -0.83 7.99 9.45
N LEU A 162 0.25 7.31 9.06
CA LEU A 162 1.63 7.68 9.35
C LEU A 162 2.34 8.26 8.13
N SER A 163 2.16 7.66 6.96
CA SER A 163 2.89 8.03 5.76
C SER A 163 2.15 7.65 4.49
N LEU A 164 2.32 8.46 3.45
CA LEU A 164 2.01 8.09 2.07
C LEU A 164 3.31 7.68 1.36
N THR A 165 3.27 6.57 0.62
CA THR A 165 4.34 6.18 -0.30
C THR A 165 3.81 6.09 -1.72
N LEU A 166 4.52 6.71 -2.67
CA LEU A 166 4.30 6.56 -4.11
C LEU A 166 5.41 5.68 -4.69
N ALA A 167 5.07 4.79 -5.61
CA ALA A 167 6.02 3.88 -6.23
C ALA A 167 5.76 3.67 -7.72
N ALA A 168 6.82 3.74 -8.54
CA ALA A 168 6.75 3.61 -9.98
C ALA A 168 7.78 2.63 -10.57
N ALA A 169 7.40 1.92 -11.63
CA ALA A 169 8.30 1.27 -12.57
C ALA A 169 8.91 2.31 -13.49
N LEU A 170 10.10 2.78 -13.13
CA LEU A 170 10.78 3.88 -13.80
C LEU A 170 11.07 3.62 -15.29
N SER A 171 11.21 2.35 -15.70
CA SER A 171 11.41 1.99 -17.11
C SER A 171 10.18 2.24 -17.99
N THR A 172 9.01 2.41 -17.39
CA THR A 172 7.74 2.65 -18.10
C THR A 172 7.05 3.92 -17.60
N LEU A 173 7.75 4.74 -16.81
CA LEU A 173 7.20 5.98 -16.26
C LEU A 173 7.41 7.11 -17.26
N ASP A 174 6.32 7.62 -17.80
CA ASP A 174 6.34 8.81 -18.66
C ASP A 174 6.48 10.08 -17.82
N THR A 175 5.49 10.31 -16.95
CA THR A 175 5.46 11.40 -15.97
C THR A 175 5.04 10.89 -14.59
N PRO A 176 5.63 11.40 -13.49
CA PRO A 176 5.15 11.17 -12.13
C PRO A 176 3.69 11.58 -11.89
N ALA A 177 3.11 12.47 -12.71
CA ALA A 177 1.71 12.86 -12.59
C ALA A 177 0.74 11.66 -12.70
N THR A 178 1.11 10.61 -13.45
CA THR A 178 0.33 9.37 -13.57
C THR A 178 0.13 8.64 -12.23
N LEU A 179 0.97 8.89 -11.23
CA LEU A 179 0.80 8.31 -9.89
C LEU A 179 -0.48 8.81 -9.20
N ALA A 180 -1.01 9.97 -9.60
CA ALA A 180 -2.27 10.50 -9.09
C ALA A 180 -3.44 9.53 -9.27
N GLU A 181 -3.47 8.80 -10.39
CA GLU A 181 -4.53 7.82 -10.69
C GLU A 181 -4.52 6.60 -9.75
N ARG A 182 -3.44 6.42 -9.00
CA ARG A 182 -3.26 5.31 -8.05
C ARG A 182 -3.23 5.78 -6.61
N LEU A 183 -3.53 7.06 -6.35
CA LEU A 183 -3.71 7.54 -4.99
C LEU A 183 -4.78 6.71 -4.27
N PRO A 184 -4.60 6.42 -2.97
CA PRO A 184 -5.62 5.78 -2.13
C PRO A 184 -6.92 6.58 -2.15
N LYS A 185 -8.05 5.91 -1.85
CA LYS A 185 -9.38 6.55 -1.94
C LYS A 185 -9.48 7.80 -1.06
N ALA A 186 -8.77 7.84 0.07
CA ALA A 186 -8.66 9.00 0.96
C ALA A 186 -8.05 10.26 0.32
N LEU A 187 -7.32 10.13 -0.80
CA LEU A 187 -6.58 11.24 -1.41
C LEU A 187 -6.89 11.46 -2.90
N ILE A 188 -7.43 10.46 -3.61
CA ILE A 188 -7.54 10.53 -5.07
C ILE A 188 -8.44 11.67 -5.56
N HIS A 189 -9.57 11.94 -4.91
CA HIS A 189 -10.44 13.07 -5.25
C HIS A 189 -9.91 14.40 -4.71
N ARG A 190 -8.94 14.37 -3.79
CA ARG A 190 -8.24 15.54 -3.24
C ARG A 190 -7.05 15.95 -4.08
N ASN A 191 -6.76 15.26 -5.18
CA ASN A 191 -5.71 15.69 -6.11
C ASN A 191 -6.17 16.86 -6.99
N VAL A 192 -6.45 18.00 -6.37
CA VAL A 192 -6.90 19.25 -6.99
C VAL A 192 -6.07 20.44 -6.47
N PRO A 193 -5.96 21.56 -7.22
CA PRO A 193 -5.26 22.76 -6.75
C PRO A 193 -5.70 23.21 -5.35
N GLY A 194 -4.73 23.58 -4.51
CA GLY A 194 -4.95 23.96 -3.10
C GLY A 194 -4.75 22.82 -2.10
N GLU A 195 -4.90 21.57 -2.52
CA GLU A 195 -4.70 20.42 -1.64
C GLU A 195 -3.23 19.99 -1.54
N PRO A 196 -2.73 19.59 -0.35
CA PRO A 196 -1.34 19.20 -0.17
C PRO A 196 -0.89 18.01 -1.04
N VAL A 197 -1.75 17.00 -1.25
CA VAL A 197 -1.41 15.86 -2.12
C VAL A 197 -1.20 16.28 -3.58
N HIS A 198 -2.00 17.23 -4.08
CA HIS A 198 -1.81 17.80 -5.40
C HIS A 198 -0.51 18.59 -5.51
N ALA A 199 -0.15 19.35 -4.48
CA ALA A 199 1.12 20.06 -4.42
C ALA A 199 2.32 19.09 -4.46
N LEU A 200 2.24 17.93 -3.79
CA LEU A 200 3.28 16.90 -3.85
C LEU A 200 3.43 16.33 -5.26
N ILE A 201 2.33 15.92 -5.89
CA ILE A 201 2.35 15.36 -7.25
C ILE A 201 2.92 16.37 -8.25
N ARG A 202 2.48 17.63 -8.15
CA ARG A 202 2.98 18.72 -8.99
C ARG A 202 4.48 18.95 -8.79
N ALA A 203 4.94 19.04 -7.54
CA ALA A 203 6.36 19.24 -7.23
C ALA A 203 7.23 18.11 -7.79
N LEU A 204 6.74 16.86 -7.70
CA LEU A 204 7.44 15.70 -8.24
C LEU A 204 7.50 15.71 -9.77
N ASP A 205 6.40 16.08 -10.43
CA ASP A 205 6.37 16.17 -11.91
C ASP A 205 7.21 17.34 -12.44
N GLU A 206 7.17 18.50 -11.77
CA GLU A 206 8.05 19.64 -12.09
C GLU A 206 9.53 19.27 -11.94
N ALA A 207 9.90 18.62 -10.83
CA ALA A 207 11.26 18.13 -10.62
C ALA A 207 11.68 17.12 -11.70
N TRP A 208 10.78 16.23 -12.11
CA TRP A 208 11.03 15.27 -13.19
C TRP A 208 11.25 15.94 -14.54
N ARG A 209 10.45 16.95 -14.88
CA ARG A 209 10.62 17.75 -16.10
C ARG A 209 11.93 18.54 -16.07
N ALA A 210 12.25 19.22 -14.96
CA ALA A 210 13.50 19.97 -14.80
C ALA A 210 14.75 19.07 -14.91
N ASN A 211 14.64 17.80 -14.50
CA ASN A 211 15.74 16.83 -14.60
C ASN A 211 15.74 16.00 -15.90
N ALA A 212 15.01 16.42 -16.95
CA ALA A 212 15.04 15.77 -18.26
C ALA A 212 16.46 15.53 -18.85
N PRO A 213 17.45 16.42 -18.67
CA PRO A 213 18.82 16.17 -19.14
C PRO A 213 19.48 14.89 -18.55
N TYR A 214 19.02 14.41 -17.39
CA TYR A 214 19.52 13.17 -16.79
C TYR A 214 18.95 11.89 -17.44
N SER A 215 18.06 12.01 -18.42
CA SER A 215 17.48 10.86 -19.15
C SER A 215 18.54 10.02 -19.87
N SER A 216 19.65 10.62 -20.31
CA SER A 216 20.82 9.94 -20.90
C SER A 216 21.50 8.95 -19.95
N PHE A 217 21.39 9.17 -18.63
CA PHE A 217 21.89 8.26 -17.59
C PHE A 217 20.83 7.25 -17.11
N GLY A 218 19.68 7.22 -17.78
CA GLY A 218 18.57 6.32 -17.51
C GLY A 218 17.53 6.86 -16.50
N PRO A 219 16.31 6.30 -16.53
CA PRO A 219 15.16 6.81 -15.77
C PRO A 219 15.36 6.71 -14.25
N ARG A 220 16.19 5.76 -13.78
CA ARG A 220 16.56 5.62 -12.37
C ARG A 220 17.34 6.82 -11.86
N GLN A 221 18.29 7.32 -12.65
CA GLN A 221 19.10 8.47 -12.29
C GLN A 221 18.26 9.74 -12.31
N ARG A 222 17.45 9.93 -13.37
CA ARG A 222 16.48 11.03 -13.46
C ARG A 222 15.52 11.06 -12.26
N TRP A 223 14.95 9.93 -11.89
CA TRP A 223 14.04 9.84 -10.73
C TRP A 223 14.74 10.23 -9.44
N ARG A 224 15.95 9.69 -9.20
CA ARG A 224 16.72 10.00 -7.99
C ARG A 224 16.97 11.51 -7.87
N ARG A 225 17.37 12.17 -8.96
CA ARG A 225 17.56 13.63 -9.00
C ARG A 225 16.26 14.40 -8.78
N SER A 226 15.15 13.88 -9.29
CA SER A 226 13.83 14.48 -9.09
C SER A 226 13.42 14.43 -7.62
N VAL A 227 13.59 13.29 -6.94
CA VAL A 227 13.31 13.16 -5.50
C VAL A 227 14.28 14.01 -4.66
N GLU A 228 15.56 14.08 -5.03
CA GLU A 228 16.54 14.98 -4.41
C GLU A 228 16.07 16.44 -4.51
N ALA A 229 15.59 16.88 -5.67
CA ALA A 229 15.06 18.23 -5.87
C ALA A 229 13.78 18.50 -5.07
N VAL A 230 12.83 17.54 -5.02
CA VAL A 230 11.63 17.64 -4.18
C VAL A 230 12.00 17.81 -2.71
N ARG A 231 12.96 17.04 -2.20
CA ARG A 231 13.48 17.17 -0.83
C ARG A 231 14.17 18.52 -0.61
N ALA A 232 14.98 18.98 -1.56
CA ALA A 232 15.66 20.27 -1.48
C ALA A 232 14.67 21.46 -1.49
N ALA A 233 13.51 21.28 -2.13
CA ALA A 233 12.40 22.24 -2.11
C ALA A 233 11.60 22.24 -0.79
N GLY A 234 12.04 21.49 0.23
CA GLY A 234 11.47 21.52 1.58
C GLY A 234 10.46 20.41 1.89
N TRP A 235 10.15 19.51 0.94
CA TRP A 235 9.25 18.39 1.24
C TRP A 235 9.88 17.41 2.23
N PRO A 236 9.13 16.96 3.27
CA PRO A 236 9.63 16.04 4.29
C PRO A 236 9.72 14.58 3.79
N VAL A 237 10.65 14.30 2.88
CA VAL A 237 10.88 12.96 2.34
C VAL A 237 11.47 12.03 3.43
N LEU A 238 10.75 10.96 3.77
CA LEU A 238 11.09 10.02 4.85
C LEU A 238 12.13 8.98 4.45
N ASN A 239 12.09 8.52 3.20
CA ASN A 239 12.90 7.40 2.75
C ASN A 239 14.28 7.86 2.24
N ARG A 240 15.24 6.93 2.25
CA ARG A 240 16.65 7.18 1.87
C ARG A 240 16.88 6.96 0.36
N PRO A 241 17.99 7.47 -0.21
CA PRO A 241 18.33 7.28 -1.63
C PRO A 241 18.31 5.83 -2.13
N SER A 242 18.52 4.84 -1.26
CA SER A 242 18.40 3.42 -1.59
C SER A 242 16.98 3.02 -2.03
N ARG A 243 15.94 3.66 -1.50
CA ARG A 243 14.53 3.45 -1.90
C ARG A 243 14.16 4.26 -3.14
N TRP A 244 14.67 5.49 -3.27
CA TRP A 244 14.43 6.30 -4.48
C TRP A 244 14.89 5.57 -5.73
N ARG A 245 16.04 4.91 -5.64
CA ARG A 245 16.58 4.04 -6.68
C ARG A 245 15.64 2.90 -7.12
N LEU A 246 14.60 2.57 -6.36
CA LEU A 246 13.58 1.58 -6.70
C LEU A 246 12.28 2.21 -7.25
N GLY A 247 12.29 3.54 -7.42
CA GLY A 247 11.14 4.32 -7.89
C GLY A 247 10.19 4.74 -6.77
N GLU A 248 10.66 4.83 -5.53
CA GLU A 248 9.81 5.13 -4.36
C GLU A 248 10.08 6.52 -3.78
N ILE A 249 9.03 7.19 -3.31
CA ILE A 249 9.10 8.39 -2.47
C ILE A 249 8.07 8.24 -1.36
N SER A 250 8.48 8.51 -0.11
CA SER A 250 7.59 8.45 1.05
C SER A 250 7.61 9.80 1.78
N VAL A 251 6.44 10.27 2.22
CA VAL A 251 6.28 11.50 3.01
C VAL A 251 5.39 11.20 4.23
N PRO A 252 5.52 11.94 5.35
CA PRO A 252 4.61 11.79 6.48
C PRO A 252 3.19 12.14 6.04
N TRP A 253 2.21 11.46 6.62
CA TRP A 253 0.80 11.70 6.29
C TRP A 253 0.40 13.16 6.53
N SER A 254 0.91 13.79 7.59
CA SER A 254 0.66 15.21 7.90
C SER A 254 1.07 16.19 6.81
N ALA A 255 1.96 15.80 5.89
CA ALA A 255 2.35 16.64 4.76
C ALA A 255 1.36 16.54 3.57
N VAL A 256 0.46 15.55 3.58
CA VAL A 256 -0.47 15.26 2.48
C VAL A 256 -1.91 15.08 2.93
N SER A 257 -2.18 15.16 4.24
CA SER A 257 -3.52 15.06 4.79
C SER A 257 -4.41 16.14 4.17
N PRO A 258 -5.67 15.84 3.81
CA PRO A 258 -6.56 16.82 3.23
C PRO A 258 -6.63 18.08 4.10
N ALA A 259 -6.64 19.25 3.46
CA ALA A 259 -6.85 20.50 4.18
C ALA A 259 -8.22 20.42 4.89
N SER A 260 -8.28 20.84 6.15
CA SER A 260 -9.58 21.02 6.80
C SER A 260 -10.41 21.98 5.92
N PRO A 261 -11.70 21.70 5.67
CA PRO A 261 -12.54 22.65 4.97
C PRO A 261 -12.43 23.98 5.72
N SER A 262 -11.93 25.00 5.04
CA SER A 262 -11.95 26.37 5.55
C SER A 262 -13.39 26.66 5.94
N GLY A 263 -13.64 26.87 7.24
CA GLY A 263 -14.98 27.05 7.78
C GLY A 263 -15.76 28.05 6.93
N SER A 264 -16.91 27.62 6.46
CA SER A 264 -17.94 28.47 5.87
C SER A 264 -18.43 29.51 6.87
#